data_AF-A0AAJ0EDI3-F1
#
_entry.id   AF-A0AAJ0EDI3-F1
#
_cell.length_a   1.000
_cell.length_b   1.000
_cell.length_c   1.000
_cell.angle_alpha   90.00
_cell.angle_beta   90.00
_cell.angle_gamma   90.00
#
_symmetry.space_group_name_H-M   'P 1'
#
loop_
_entity.id
_entity.type
_entity.pdbx_description
1 polymer ?
#
loop_
_entity_poly.entity_id
_entity_poly.type
_entity_poly.pdbx_seq_one_letter_code
_entity_poly.pdbx_strand_id
1 'polypeptide(L)'
;MRRPTAIILLLSCTVVTAQLRSLPVERSGLNGYAPRFFRQKPIAVDPAPGPAMPPPPSDPPSAPSTGGPPTGGQDGVRLSDVMGRDRSINVFAGFTRDIESASRRLDDQERNTTVLAPLNSAVERLPRKPWEDPRDYQQLGADAYEGDDGRDKAQRNIQRFVEAHMVGLSPWPENTKAKTIGDDRDVWWETKDGAKFIQPGNIEVVSVASTVANGEVWIIKEVRNYA
;
A
#
# COMPACT_ATOMS: atom_id res chain seq x y z
N MET A 1 57.99 -32.67 -57.57
CA MET A 1 58.37 -31.76 -56.47
C MET A 1 57.79 -30.37 -56.74
N ARG A 2 56.68 -30.02 -56.07
CA ARG A 2 56.09 -28.67 -56.04
C ARG A 2 55.47 -28.48 -54.66
N ARG A 3 55.90 -27.44 -53.93
CA ARG A 3 55.34 -27.05 -52.63
C ARG A 3 54.02 -26.30 -52.86
N PRO A 4 52.97 -26.52 -52.05
CA PRO A 4 51.83 -25.61 -52.04
C PRO A 4 52.09 -24.43 -51.10
N THR A 5 51.75 -23.26 -51.61
CA THR A 5 51.83 -21.94 -51.00
C THR A 5 50.84 -21.82 -49.84
N ALA A 6 51.30 -21.39 -48.67
CA ALA A 6 50.44 -21.03 -47.55
C ALA A 6 49.86 -19.62 -47.78
N ILE A 7 48.53 -19.51 -47.84
CA ILE A 7 47.80 -18.24 -47.81
C ILE A 7 47.32 -18.05 -46.36
N ILE A 8 47.96 -17.14 -45.64
CA ILE A 8 47.58 -16.73 -44.29
C ILE A 8 46.51 -15.63 -44.42
N LEU A 9 45.27 -15.95 -44.05
CA LEU A 9 44.17 -15.00 -43.92
C LEU A 9 44.23 -14.39 -42.51
N LEU A 10 44.71 -13.16 -42.41
CA LEU A 10 44.69 -12.37 -41.17
C LEU A 10 43.28 -11.81 -40.96
N LEU A 11 42.51 -12.46 -40.10
CA LEU A 11 41.22 -11.97 -39.61
C LEU A 11 41.48 -11.02 -38.44
N SER A 12 41.47 -9.71 -38.69
CA SER A 12 41.61 -8.70 -37.64
C SER A 12 40.28 -8.51 -36.90
N CYS A 13 40.14 -9.12 -35.72
CA CYS A 13 39.08 -8.82 -34.76
C CYS A 13 39.40 -7.51 -34.02
N THR A 14 38.72 -6.43 -34.36
CA THR A 14 38.67 -5.22 -33.53
C THR A 14 37.66 -5.44 -32.40
N VAL A 15 38.18 -5.73 -31.20
CA VAL A 15 37.37 -5.74 -29.97
C VAL A 15 37.25 -4.30 -29.49
N VAL A 16 36.08 -3.69 -29.68
CA VAL A 16 35.75 -2.39 -29.08
C VAL A 16 35.41 -2.65 -27.61
N THR A 17 36.39 -2.52 -26.73
CA THR A 17 36.16 -2.49 -25.28
C THR A 17 35.57 -1.13 -24.89
N ALA A 18 34.26 -1.07 -24.69
CA ALA A 18 33.61 0.07 -24.05
C ALA A 18 34.08 0.15 -22.59
N GLN A 19 34.97 1.09 -22.28
CA GLN A 19 35.33 1.40 -20.91
C GLN A 19 34.16 2.13 -20.25
N LEU A 20 33.40 1.40 -19.42
CA LEU A 20 32.46 1.96 -18.46
C LEU A 20 33.25 2.81 -17.45
N ARG A 21 33.22 4.13 -17.64
CA ARG A 21 33.59 5.08 -16.58
C ARG A 21 32.52 5.01 -15.49
N SER A 22 32.79 4.25 -14.44
CA SER A 22 32.05 4.32 -13.19
C SER A 22 32.30 5.69 -12.56
N LEU A 23 31.33 6.60 -12.73
CA LEU A 23 31.26 7.81 -11.93
C LEU A 23 30.96 7.40 -10.48
N PRO A 24 31.68 7.93 -9.47
CA PRO A 24 31.24 7.79 -8.10
C PRO A 24 29.93 8.56 -7.95
N VAL A 25 28.82 7.84 -7.77
CA VAL A 25 27.59 8.42 -7.22
C VAL A 25 27.91 8.75 -5.76
N GLU A 26 28.28 10.00 -5.52
CA GLU A 26 28.22 10.59 -4.20
C GLU A 26 26.79 10.43 -3.67
N ARG A 27 26.61 9.51 -2.73
CA ARG A 27 25.43 9.46 -1.86
C ARG A 27 25.51 10.63 -0.89
N SER A 28 25.27 11.83 -1.40
CA SER A 28 25.04 13.02 -0.59
C SER A 28 23.58 13.03 -0.13
N GLY A 29 23.37 12.91 1.18
CA GLY A 29 22.17 13.40 1.85
C GLY A 29 20.98 12.44 1.94
N LEU A 30 20.98 11.61 2.98
CA LEU A 30 19.76 11.12 3.62
C LEU A 30 18.94 12.31 4.13
N ASN A 31 18.02 12.84 3.32
CA ASN A 31 16.83 13.59 3.72
C ASN A 31 16.01 13.96 2.47
N GLY A 32 15.48 12.94 1.79
CA GLY A 32 14.52 13.12 0.70
C GLY A 32 13.19 13.61 1.26
N TYR A 33 12.67 14.69 0.66
CA TYR A 33 11.44 15.40 1.01
C TYR A 33 10.22 14.48 0.93
N ALA A 34 9.88 13.80 2.03
CA ALA A 34 8.50 13.38 2.22
C ALA A 34 7.65 14.64 2.49
N PRO A 35 6.51 14.85 1.82
CA PRO A 35 5.54 15.87 2.18
C PRO A 35 5.27 15.85 3.69
N ARG A 36 5.12 17.02 4.33
CA ARG A 36 5.03 17.15 5.80
C ARG A 36 3.92 16.33 6.47
N PHE A 37 2.98 15.78 5.71
CA PHE A 37 1.96 14.83 6.18
C PHE A 37 2.59 13.52 6.70
N PHE A 38 3.72 13.08 6.14
CA PHE A 38 4.40 11.83 6.52
C PHE A 38 5.34 11.97 7.72
N ARG A 39 5.61 13.20 8.17
CA ARG A 39 6.43 13.44 9.35
C ARG A 39 5.50 13.56 10.55
N GLN A 40 5.24 12.46 11.24
CA GLN A 40 4.65 12.53 12.58
C GLN A 40 5.48 13.51 13.40
N LYS A 41 4.87 14.63 13.80
CA LYS A 41 5.45 15.46 14.85
C LYS A 41 5.50 14.56 16.09
N PRO A 42 6.66 14.44 16.77
CA PRO A 42 6.67 13.91 18.12
C PRO A 42 5.63 14.68 18.91
N ILE A 43 4.74 13.98 19.60
CA ILE A 43 3.87 14.60 20.59
C ILE A 43 4.83 15.28 21.58
N ALA A 44 4.81 16.61 21.60
CA ALA A 44 5.41 17.33 22.71
C ALA A 44 4.60 16.90 23.94
N VAL A 45 5.24 16.13 24.81
CA VAL A 45 4.68 15.77 26.10
C VAL A 45 4.63 17.07 26.89
N ASP A 46 3.48 17.74 26.87
CA ASP A 46 3.17 18.75 27.88
C ASP A 46 3.33 18.08 29.26
N PRO A 47 3.94 18.77 30.24
CA PRO A 47 4.11 18.20 31.57
C PRO A 47 2.73 17.83 32.12
N ALA A 48 2.57 16.55 32.42
CA ALA A 48 1.34 15.96 32.92
C ALA A 48 0.76 16.81 34.07
N PRO A 49 -0.53 17.20 34.04
CA PRO A 49 -1.19 17.60 35.25
C PRO A 49 -1.16 16.39 36.21
N GLY A 50 -0.66 16.61 37.43
CA GLY A 50 -0.45 15.57 38.43
C GLY A 50 -1.72 14.75 38.72
N PRO A 51 -1.59 13.59 39.42
CA PRO A 51 -2.69 12.68 39.65
C PRO A 51 -3.86 13.40 40.34
N ALA A 52 -5.00 13.49 39.64
CA ALA A 52 -6.25 13.95 40.21
C ALA A 52 -6.76 12.93 41.23
N MET A 53 -7.02 13.39 42.45
CA MET A 53 -7.66 12.61 43.50
C MET A 53 -9.09 12.24 43.09
N PRO A 54 -9.54 10.99 43.27
CA PRO A 54 -10.95 10.66 43.11
C PRO A 54 -11.78 11.30 44.24
N PRO A 55 -13.01 11.77 43.97
CA PRO A 55 -13.92 12.24 45.02
C PRO A 55 -14.34 11.10 45.96
N PRO A 56 -14.69 11.39 47.23
CA PRO A 56 -15.14 10.38 48.19
C PRO A 56 -16.48 9.73 47.77
N PRO A 57 -16.73 8.47 48.17
CA PRO A 57 -17.95 7.76 47.80
C PRO A 57 -19.14 8.28 48.62
N SER A 58 -20.17 8.78 47.93
CA SER A 58 -21.49 9.02 48.49
C SER A 58 -22.48 8.00 47.92
N ASP A 59 -22.87 7.04 48.78
CA ASP A 59 -24.10 6.23 48.83
C ASP A 59 -24.61 5.38 47.63
N PRO A 60 -25.39 4.29 47.88
CA PRO A 60 -25.63 3.17 46.94
C PRO A 60 -26.73 3.42 45.87
N PRO A 61 -26.86 2.52 44.87
CA PRO A 61 -27.56 2.79 43.61
C PRO A 61 -29.08 2.59 43.72
N SER A 62 -29.85 3.53 43.18
CA SER A 62 -31.23 3.29 42.76
C SER A 62 -31.24 3.09 41.23
N ALA A 63 -31.51 1.87 40.78
CA ALA A 63 -31.82 1.55 39.38
C ALA A 63 -33.34 1.65 39.14
N PRO A 64 -33.87 1.49 37.91
CA PRO A 64 -33.39 1.94 36.60
C PRO A 64 -34.48 2.77 35.88
N SER A 65 -34.12 3.85 35.20
CA SER A 65 -35.05 4.51 34.25
C SER A 65 -34.82 3.95 32.85
N THR A 66 -35.73 3.07 32.45
CA THR A 66 -35.99 2.58 31.10
C THR A 66 -35.98 3.73 30.09
N GLY A 67 -34.95 3.78 29.25
CA GLY A 67 -34.80 4.80 28.21
C GLY A 67 -34.21 4.20 26.95
N GLY A 68 -35.05 3.47 26.19
CA GLY A 68 -34.86 3.10 24.79
C GLY A 68 -33.66 2.20 24.46
N PRO A 69 -33.79 1.20 23.56
CA PRO A 69 -32.60 0.73 22.86
C PRO A 69 -31.98 1.95 22.15
N PRO A 70 -30.68 2.23 22.28
CA PRO A 70 -30.04 2.93 21.19
C PRO A 70 -30.24 2.03 19.99
N THR A 71 -30.96 2.50 18.98
CA THR A 71 -30.90 1.93 17.63
C THR A 71 -29.51 2.24 17.07
N GLY A 72 -28.46 1.73 17.71
CA GLY A 72 -27.17 1.53 17.09
C GLY A 72 -27.36 0.33 16.18
N GLY A 73 -26.99 0.48 14.91
CA GLY A 73 -27.00 -0.61 13.96
C GLY A 73 -26.27 -1.82 14.54
N GLN A 74 -26.45 -2.98 13.92
CA GLN A 74 -25.67 -4.16 14.27
C GLN A 74 -24.19 -3.86 13.97
N ASP A 75 -23.49 -3.18 14.88
CA ASP A 75 -22.13 -2.67 14.71
C ASP A 75 -21.16 -3.81 15.00
N GLY A 76 -21.20 -4.80 14.10
CA GLY A 76 -20.10 -5.74 13.94
C GLY A 76 -18.83 -4.99 13.56
N VAL A 77 -17.69 -5.54 14.01
CA VAL A 77 -16.34 -5.06 13.64
C VAL A 77 -16.27 -4.86 12.12
N ARG A 78 -15.77 -3.71 11.67
CA ARG A 78 -15.68 -3.33 10.26
C ARG A 78 -14.24 -3.42 9.73
N LEU A 79 -14.06 -3.32 8.42
CA LEU A 79 -12.74 -3.28 7.79
C LEU A 79 -11.89 -2.09 8.28
N SER A 80 -12.53 -0.93 8.49
CA SER A 80 -11.89 0.27 9.05
C SER A 80 -11.25 0.02 10.43
N ASP A 81 -11.85 -0.83 11.25
CA ASP A 81 -11.37 -1.17 12.61
C ASP A 81 -10.20 -2.15 12.63
N VAL A 82 -10.06 -2.98 11.58
CA VAL A 82 -9.06 -4.06 11.53
C VAL A 82 -7.84 -3.74 10.67
N MET A 83 -7.97 -2.82 9.70
CA MET A 83 -6.91 -2.49 8.73
C MET A 83 -5.56 -2.12 9.37
N GLY A 84 -5.57 -1.48 10.55
CA GLY A 84 -4.35 -1.03 11.25
C GLY A 84 -3.87 -1.93 12.38
N ARG A 85 -4.41 -3.15 12.53
CA ARG A 85 -4.03 -4.06 13.63
C ARG A 85 -2.72 -4.78 13.37
N ASP A 86 -2.46 -5.14 12.12
CA ASP A 86 -1.24 -5.84 11.73
C ASP A 86 -0.13 -4.83 11.37
N ARG A 87 0.97 -4.86 12.13
CA ARG A 87 2.08 -3.93 11.94
C ARG A 87 2.80 -4.09 10.61
N SER A 88 2.73 -5.27 9.99
CA SER A 88 3.39 -5.57 8.73
C SER A 88 2.79 -4.85 7.53
N ILE A 89 1.61 -4.25 7.67
CA ILE A 89 0.89 -3.51 6.60
C ILE A 89 0.57 -2.05 6.96
N ASN A 90 1.13 -1.53 8.06
CA ASN A 90 0.82 -0.19 8.56
C ASN A 90 1.05 0.95 7.56
N VAL A 91 2.01 0.82 6.65
CA VAL A 91 2.25 1.82 5.60
C VAL A 91 1.03 1.90 4.68
N PHE A 92 0.52 0.75 4.23
CA PHE A 92 -0.67 0.69 3.39
C PHE A 92 -1.93 1.12 4.15
N ALA A 93 -2.07 0.69 5.41
CA ALA A 93 -3.18 1.10 6.28
C ALA A 93 -3.22 2.64 6.46
N GLY A 94 -2.06 3.29 6.57
CA GLY A 94 -1.95 4.75 6.58
C GLY A 94 -2.55 5.37 5.33
N PHE A 95 -2.12 4.92 4.15
CA PHE A 95 -2.67 5.41 2.88
C PHE A 95 -4.19 5.23 2.79
N THR A 96 -4.72 4.09 3.23
CA THR A 96 -6.18 3.85 3.15
C THR A 96 -7.01 4.82 3.99
N ARG A 97 -6.45 5.32 5.10
CA ARG A 97 -7.11 6.30 5.99
C ARG A 97 -7.04 7.72 5.43
N ASP A 98 -5.95 8.04 4.73
CA ASP A 98 -5.74 9.35 4.13
C ASP A 98 -6.60 9.56 2.85
N ILE A 99 -7.10 8.47 2.26
CA ILE A 99 -7.95 8.49 1.07
C ILE A 99 -9.42 8.34 1.46
N GLU A 100 -10.19 9.41 1.27
CA GLU A 100 -11.59 9.47 1.66
C GLU A 100 -12.47 8.40 0.99
N SER A 101 -12.28 8.13 -0.30
CA SER A 101 -13.05 7.11 -1.03
C SER A 101 -12.85 5.71 -0.44
N ALA A 102 -11.60 5.38 -0.08
CA ALA A 102 -11.24 4.11 0.55
C ALA A 102 -11.79 4.05 1.97
N SER A 103 -11.53 5.06 2.80
CA SER A 103 -12.00 5.09 4.19
C SER A 103 -13.51 4.96 4.30
N ARG A 104 -14.28 5.68 3.47
CA ARG A 104 -15.75 5.59 3.44
C ARG A 104 -16.22 4.20 3.04
N ARG A 105 -15.59 3.58 2.05
CA ARG A 105 -15.97 2.23 1.61
C ARG A 105 -15.68 1.16 2.67
N LEU A 106 -14.56 1.27 3.38
CA LEU A 106 -14.19 0.32 4.43
C LEU A 106 -15.05 0.45 5.70
N ASP A 107 -15.68 1.61 5.89
CA ASP A 107 -16.64 1.85 6.97
C ASP A 107 -18.09 1.48 6.59
N ASP A 108 -18.40 1.37 5.29
CA ASP A 108 -19.71 1.01 4.79
C ASP A 108 -19.96 -0.50 4.94
N GLN A 109 -21.00 -0.87 5.71
CA GLN A 109 -21.35 -2.27 5.98
C GLN A 109 -21.97 -2.98 4.77
N GLU A 110 -22.54 -2.23 3.82
CA GLU A 110 -23.19 -2.81 2.63
C GLU A 110 -22.19 -3.09 1.50
N ARG A 111 -20.95 -2.58 1.62
CA ARG A 111 -19.92 -2.66 0.57
C ARG A 111 -18.85 -3.70 0.87
N ASN A 112 -19.17 -4.94 0.56
CA ASN A 112 -18.23 -6.06 0.63
C ASN A 112 -16.93 -5.78 -0.16
N THR A 113 -15.79 -5.88 0.52
CA THR A 113 -14.49 -5.57 -0.07
C THR A 113 -13.42 -6.55 0.39
N THR A 114 -12.64 -7.11 -0.53
CA THR A 114 -11.40 -7.81 -0.20
C THR A 114 -10.24 -6.84 -0.36
N VAL A 115 -9.56 -6.52 0.73
CA VAL A 115 -8.39 -5.65 0.74
C VAL A 115 -7.13 -6.50 0.55
N LEU A 116 -6.36 -6.18 -0.48
CA LEU A 116 -5.06 -6.79 -0.76
C LEU A 116 -3.96 -5.90 -0.19
N ALA A 117 -3.61 -6.07 1.08
CA ALA A 117 -2.66 -5.24 1.79
C ALA A 117 -1.21 -5.70 1.55
N PRO A 118 -0.38 -4.95 0.80
CA PRO A 118 1.02 -5.30 0.63
C PRO A 118 1.81 -5.13 1.93
N LEU A 119 2.78 -6.02 2.14
CA LEU A 119 3.77 -5.86 3.21
C LEU A 119 4.47 -4.50 3.11
N ASN A 120 4.83 -3.92 4.25
CA ASN A 120 5.64 -2.68 4.31
C ASN A 120 6.93 -2.85 3.49
N SER A 121 7.58 -4.01 3.59
CA SER A 121 8.78 -4.35 2.80
C SER A 121 8.52 -4.38 1.29
N ALA A 122 7.30 -4.69 0.86
CA ALA A 122 6.92 -4.66 -0.55
C ALA A 122 6.76 -3.21 -1.04
N VAL A 123 6.13 -2.35 -0.25
CA VAL A 123 5.99 -0.92 -0.55
C VAL A 123 7.35 -0.22 -0.56
N GLU A 124 8.24 -0.55 0.38
CA GLU A 124 9.59 0.04 0.48
C GLU A 124 10.50 -0.33 -0.69
N ARG A 125 10.35 -1.54 -1.24
CA ARG A 125 11.12 -2.04 -2.39
C ARG A 125 10.62 -1.52 -3.73
N LEU A 126 9.52 -0.77 -3.76
CA LEU A 126 9.03 -0.22 -5.02
C LEU A 126 10.11 0.65 -5.69
N PRO A 127 10.30 0.54 -7.02
CA PRO A 127 11.30 1.33 -7.73
C PRO A 127 11.00 2.83 -7.71
N ARG A 128 9.74 3.20 -7.46
CA ARG A 128 9.24 4.56 -7.31
C ARG A 128 8.26 4.63 -6.15
N LYS A 129 8.09 5.81 -5.57
CA LYS A 129 7.13 5.94 -4.47
C LYS A 129 5.69 5.89 -4.98
N PRO A 130 4.73 5.39 -4.18
CA PRO A 130 3.32 5.33 -4.60
C PRO A 130 2.69 6.68 -4.95
N TRP A 131 3.21 7.79 -4.40
CA TRP A 131 2.77 9.15 -4.70
C TRP A 131 3.37 9.74 -5.99
N GLU A 132 4.34 9.07 -6.61
CA GLU A 132 5.06 9.54 -7.81
C GLU A 132 4.58 8.83 -9.08
N ASP A 133 4.43 9.59 -10.17
CA ASP A 133 4.09 9.14 -11.51
C ASP A 133 5.19 9.58 -12.51
N PRO A 134 5.81 8.65 -13.24
CA PRO A 134 6.80 8.98 -14.26
C PRO A 134 6.30 10.00 -15.30
N ARG A 135 5.01 9.99 -15.61
CA ARG A 135 4.40 10.94 -16.56
C ARG A 135 4.40 12.37 -16.04
N ASP A 136 4.27 12.55 -14.73
CA ASP A 136 4.30 13.88 -14.11
C ASP A 136 5.71 14.49 -14.23
N TYR A 137 6.76 13.69 -13.98
CA TYR A 137 8.15 14.14 -14.19
C TYR A 137 8.47 14.44 -15.66
N GLN A 138 7.91 13.66 -16.59
CA GLN A 138 8.09 13.91 -18.03
C GLN A 138 7.45 15.24 -18.47
N GLN A 139 6.36 15.66 -17.84
CA GLN A 139 5.61 16.86 -18.22
C GLN A 139 6.07 18.11 -17.48
N LEU A 140 6.38 18.00 -16.19
CA LEU A 140 6.60 19.12 -15.27
C LEU A 140 8.02 19.20 -14.74
N GLY A 141 8.87 18.22 -15.01
CA GLY A 141 10.25 18.17 -14.54
C GLY A 141 10.36 17.78 -13.06
N ALA A 142 11.49 18.11 -12.44
CA ALA A 142 11.81 17.72 -11.07
C ALA A 142 10.82 18.25 -10.02
N ASP A 143 10.17 19.38 -10.31
CA ASP A 143 9.31 20.11 -9.39
C ASP A 143 7.83 19.68 -9.49
N ALA A 144 7.54 18.56 -10.16
CA ALA A 144 6.20 18.05 -10.41
C ALA A 144 5.31 17.88 -9.16
N TYR A 145 5.93 17.75 -7.98
CA TYR A 145 5.27 17.57 -6.70
C TYR A 145 5.49 18.72 -5.70
N GLU A 146 5.98 19.88 -6.18
CA GLU A 146 6.09 21.08 -5.37
C GLU A 146 4.76 21.87 -5.31
N GLY A 147 4.60 22.66 -4.24
CA GLY A 147 3.40 23.47 -4.02
C GLY A 147 2.12 22.67 -3.75
N ASP A 148 0.99 23.36 -3.81
CA ASP A 148 -0.32 22.74 -3.54
C ASP A 148 -0.78 21.83 -4.69
N ASP A 149 -0.53 22.22 -5.94
CA ASP A 149 -0.82 21.38 -7.12
C ASP A 149 -0.06 20.05 -7.09
N GLY A 150 1.20 20.08 -6.64
CA GLY A 150 2.01 18.89 -6.46
C GLY A 150 1.45 17.95 -5.39
N ARG A 151 0.96 18.50 -4.27
CA ARG A 151 0.31 17.71 -3.21
C ARG A 151 -0.96 17.04 -3.72
N ASP A 152 -1.76 17.75 -4.51
CA ASP A 152 -2.99 17.20 -5.08
C ASP A 152 -2.69 16.07 -6.08
N LYS A 153 -1.62 16.18 -6.87
CA LYS A 153 -1.16 15.09 -7.75
C LYS A 153 -0.71 13.87 -6.94
N ALA A 154 0.12 14.10 -5.91
CA ALA A 154 0.57 13.04 -5.02
C ALA A 154 -0.60 12.31 -4.37
N GLN A 155 -1.61 13.05 -3.87
CA GLN A 155 -2.82 12.49 -3.27
C GLN A 155 -3.60 11.63 -4.27
N ARG A 156 -3.80 12.10 -5.51
CA ARG A 156 -4.45 11.31 -6.58
C ARG A 156 -3.68 10.04 -6.95
N ASN A 157 -2.35 10.06 -6.84
CA ASN A 157 -1.52 8.89 -7.11
C ASN A 157 -1.65 7.86 -5.98
N ILE A 158 -1.69 8.30 -4.72
CA ILE A 158 -1.99 7.45 -3.56
C ILE A 158 -3.40 6.86 -3.64
N GLN A 159 -4.39 7.66 -4.05
CA GLN A 159 -5.74 7.17 -4.27
C GLN A 159 -5.76 6.00 -5.27
N ARG A 160 -5.15 6.19 -6.44
CA ARG A 160 -5.06 5.13 -7.47
C ARG A 160 -4.33 3.90 -6.95
N PHE A 161 -3.26 4.09 -6.19
CA PHE A 161 -2.53 3.00 -5.54
C PHE A 161 -3.41 2.20 -4.59
N VAL A 162 -4.13 2.86 -3.69
CA VAL A 162 -5.01 2.21 -2.69
C VAL A 162 -6.16 1.49 -3.37
N GLU A 163 -6.87 2.15 -4.29
CA GLU A 163 -8.06 1.60 -4.93
C GLU A 163 -7.73 0.38 -5.82
N ALA A 164 -6.54 0.33 -6.42
CA ALA A 164 -6.04 -0.85 -7.15
C ALA A 164 -5.76 -2.06 -6.25
N HIS A 165 -5.71 -1.87 -4.93
CA HIS A 165 -5.55 -2.94 -3.93
C HIS A 165 -6.87 -3.28 -3.23
N MET A 166 -7.99 -2.68 -3.64
CA MET A 166 -9.32 -2.97 -3.11
C MET A 166 -10.14 -3.72 -4.16
N VAL A 167 -10.56 -4.93 -3.85
CA VAL A 167 -11.38 -5.77 -4.74
C VAL A 167 -12.83 -5.66 -4.31
N GLY A 168 -13.72 -5.35 -5.25
CA GLY A 168 -15.14 -5.10 -4.99
C GLY A 168 -15.99 -6.34 -4.67
N LEU A 169 -15.37 -7.45 -4.27
CA LEU A 169 -16.02 -8.73 -4.02
C LEU A 169 -15.48 -9.35 -2.72
N SER A 170 -16.38 -9.72 -1.81
CA SER A 170 -16.08 -10.47 -0.59
C SER A 170 -17.33 -11.21 -0.09
N PRO A 171 -17.22 -12.44 0.43
CA PRO A 171 -16.08 -13.35 0.31
C PRO A 171 -15.71 -13.57 -1.16
N TRP A 172 -14.42 -13.71 -1.45
CA TRP A 172 -13.94 -13.80 -2.83
C TRP A 172 -13.65 -15.25 -3.24
N PRO A 173 -14.46 -15.90 -4.11
CA PRO A 173 -14.25 -17.30 -4.46
C PRO A 173 -13.04 -17.50 -5.38
N GLU A 174 -12.44 -18.69 -5.30
CA GLU A 174 -11.29 -19.06 -6.13
C GLU A 174 -11.64 -19.02 -7.62
N ASN A 175 -10.68 -18.62 -8.45
CA ASN A 175 -10.81 -18.50 -9.91
C ASN A 175 -11.92 -17.56 -10.38
N THR A 176 -12.54 -16.80 -9.48
CA THR A 176 -13.57 -15.82 -9.82
C THR A 176 -12.93 -14.48 -10.07
N LYS A 177 -13.08 -13.99 -11.31
CA LYS A 177 -12.62 -12.65 -11.68
C LYS A 177 -13.47 -11.58 -11.00
N ALA A 178 -12.79 -10.60 -10.41
CA ALA A 178 -13.39 -9.44 -9.81
C ALA A 178 -12.67 -8.17 -10.29
N LYS A 179 -13.37 -7.04 -10.26
CA LYS A 179 -12.79 -5.73 -10.53
C LYS A 179 -12.20 -5.14 -9.26
N THR A 180 -11.12 -4.38 -9.43
CA THR A 180 -10.68 -3.47 -8.37
C THR A 180 -11.53 -2.21 -8.37
N ILE A 181 -11.45 -1.40 -7.33
CA ILE A 181 -12.23 -0.16 -7.23
C ILE A 181 -11.65 0.95 -8.12
N GLY A 182 -10.34 0.95 -8.35
CA GLY A 182 -9.61 2.04 -9.01
C GLY A 182 -9.18 1.78 -10.45
N ASP A 183 -9.35 0.54 -10.94
CA ASP A 183 -9.04 0.18 -12.32
C ASP A 183 -10.04 -0.84 -12.91
N ASP A 184 -10.12 -0.88 -14.23
CA ASP A 184 -10.94 -1.85 -14.96
C ASP A 184 -10.25 -3.22 -15.11
N ARG A 185 -9.17 -3.50 -14.37
CA ARG A 185 -8.41 -4.75 -14.52
C ARG A 185 -9.10 -5.86 -13.74
N ASP A 186 -9.21 -7.01 -14.40
CA ASP A 186 -9.64 -8.22 -13.71
C ASP A 186 -8.53 -8.71 -12.79
N VAL A 187 -8.90 -9.04 -11.57
CA VAL A 187 -8.10 -9.83 -10.64
C VAL A 187 -8.82 -11.13 -10.32
N TRP A 188 -8.07 -12.18 -10.06
CA TRP A 188 -8.57 -13.43 -9.48
C TRP A 188 -7.50 -13.99 -8.55
N TRP A 189 -7.86 -14.96 -7.74
CA TRP A 189 -6.88 -15.73 -7.00
C TRP A 189 -7.05 -17.21 -7.29
N GLU A 190 -5.96 -17.95 -7.16
CA GLU A 190 -5.89 -19.39 -7.39
C GLU A 190 -4.94 -20.03 -6.39
N THR A 191 -5.15 -21.30 -6.08
CA THR A 191 -4.27 -22.09 -5.24
C THR A 191 -3.23 -22.81 -6.13
N LYS A 192 -1.95 -22.58 -5.88
CA LYS A 192 -0.83 -23.31 -6.49
C LYS A 192 0.07 -23.85 -5.39
N ASP A 193 0.40 -25.14 -5.47
CA ASP A 193 1.31 -25.79 -4.52
C ASP A 193 0.92 -25.58 -3.04
N GLY A 194 -0.39 -25.49 -2.76
CA GLY A 194 -0.94 -25.26 -1.42
C GLY A 194 -0.93 -23.80 -0.93
N ALA A 195 -0.43 -22.85 -1.72
CA ALA A 195 -0.44 -21.43 -1.42
C ALA A 195 -1.41 -20.66 -2.33
N LYS A 196 -2.01 -19.58 -1.83
CA LYS A 196 -2.89 -18.70 -2.61
C LYS A 196 -2.06 -17.67 -3.35
N PHE A 197 -2.38 -17.45 -4.63
CA PHE A 197 -1.75 -16.45 -5.47
C PHE A 197 -2.78 -15.53 -6.11
N ILE A 198 -2.52 -14.23 -6.05
CA ILE A 198 -3.28 -13.21 -6.78
C ILE A 198 -2.75 -13.11 -8.20
N GLN A 199 -3.68 -13.03 -9.15
CA GLN A 199 -3.45 -12.82 -10.56
C GLN A 199 -4.14 -11.54 -11.05
N PRO A 200 -3.61 -10.88 -12.10
CA PRO A 200 -2.30 -11.15 -12.70
C PRO A 200 -1.15 -10.73 -11.76
N GLY A 201 0.03 -11.33 -11.96
CA GLY A 201 1.26 -10.95 -11.26
C GLY A 201 1.83 -12.03 -10.35
N ASN A 202 1.13 -13.16 -10.18
CA ASN A 202 1.58 -14.30 -9.38
C ASN A 202 2.05 -13.89 -7.98
N ILE A 203 1.23 -13.09 -7.29
CA ILE A 203 1.58 -12.52 -5.99
C ILE A 203 1.07 -13.45 -4.90
N GLU A 204 1.97 -13.97 -4.07
CA GLU A 204 1.62 -14.85 -2.97
C GLU A 204 0.86 -14.10 -1.86
N VAL A 205 -0.23 -14.69 -1.39
CA VAL A 205 -0.94 -14.27 -0.18
C VAL A 205 -0.25 -14.90 1.02
N VAL A 206 0.31 -14.08 1.89
CA VAL A 206 0.97 -14.49 3.13
C VAL A 206 -0.04 -15.04 4.11
N SER A 207 -1.16 -14.33 4.29
CA SER A 207 -2.21 -14.69 5.22
C SER A 207 -3.50 -13.92 4.94
N VAL A 208 -4.62 -14.45 5.44
CA VAL A 208 -5.87 -13.69 5.60
C VAL A 208 -5.88 -13.19 7.04
N ALA A 209 -5.56 -11.91 7.23
CA ALA A 209 -5.32 -11.32 8.55
C ALA A 209 -6.61 -11.04 9.31
N SER A 210 -7.73 -10.79 8.61
CA SER A 210 -9.03 -10.55 9.24
C SER A 210 -10.16 -10.84 8.27
N THR A 211 -11.25 -11.39 8.81
CA THR A 211 -12.54 -11.54 8.14
C THR A 211 -13.59 -10.88 9.03
N VAL A 212 -14.32 -9.93 8.46
CA VAL A 212 -15.27 -9.06 9.15
C VAL A 212 -16.58 -8.98 8.35
N ALA A 213 -17.60 -8.33 8.91
CA ALA A 213 -18.94 -8.29 8.32
C ALA A 213 -18.94 -7.75 6.87
N ASN A 214 -18.13 -6.73 6.59
CA ASN A 214 -18.05 -6.08 5.28
C ASN A 214 -16.80 -6.47 4.46
N GLY A 215 -16.11 -7.55 4.84
CA GLY A 215 -15.15 -8.20 3.95
C GLY A 215 -13.90 -8.77 4.60
N GLU A 216 -12.80 -8.79 3.86
CA GLU A 216 -11.57 -9.50 4.24
C GLU A 216 -10.31 -8.65 4.04
N VAL A 217 -9.29 -8.84 4.89
CA VAL A 217 -7.95 -8.26 4.73
C VAL A 217 -6.96 -9.38 4.45
N TRP A 218 -6.39 -9.36 3.26
CA TRP A 218 -5.42 -10.34 2.78
C TRP A 218 -4.05 -9.68 2.70
N ILE A 219 -3.05 -10.23 3.38
CA ILE A 219 -1.68 -9.73 3.34
C ILE A 219 -0.97 -10.38 2.15
N ILE A 220 -0.38 -9.57 1.28
CA ILE A 220 0.29 -10.03 0.06
C ILE A 220 1.79 -9.70 0.07
N LYS A 221 2.62 -10.61 -0.49
CA LYS A 221 4.09 -10.46 -0.47
C LYS A 221 4.63 -9.33 -1.33
N GLU A 222 3.89 -8.93 -2.36
CA GLU A 222 4.31 -7.92 -3.33
C GLU A 222 3.18 -6.91 -3.60
N VAL A 223 3.52 -5.78 -4.19
CA VAL A 223 2.56 -4.76 -4.60
C VAL A 223 1.94 -5.14 -5.95
N ARG A 224 0.61 -4.96 -6.11
CA ARG A 224 -0.05 -5.17 -7.41
C ARG A 224 0.42 -4.15 -8.44
N ASN A 225 0.49 -4.54 -9.71
CA ASN A 225 0.75 -3.59 -10.78
C ASN A 225 -0.50 -2.75 -11.09
N TYR A 226 -0.43 -1.45 -10.79
CA TYR A 226 -1.49 -0.45 -10.98
C TYR A 226 -1.12 0.65 -11.99
N ALA A 227 0.05 0.53 -12.64
CA ALA A 227 0.54 1.46 -13.66
C ALA A 227 -0.04 1.13 -15.03
#